data_AF-A0A1D6FZP4-F1
#
_entry.id   AF-A0A1D6FZP4-F1
#
_cell.length_a   1.000
_cell.length_b   1.000
_cell.length_c   1.000
_cell.angle_alpha   90.00
_cell.angle_beta   90.00
_cell.angle_gamma   90.00
#
_symmetry.space_group_name_H-M   'P 1'
#
loop_
_entity.id
_entity.type
_entity.pdbx_description
1 polymer ?
#
loop_
_entity_poly.entity_id
_entity_poly.type
_entity_poly.pdbx_seq_one_letter_code
_entity_poly.pdbx_strand_id
1 'polypeptide(L)'
;MMRQAGRYMAEYQALAKRHPSFRERSENTDLIVEITLQPWRAFAPDGVILFSDILTPLPAIGVPFDISDSKGPVIQSPVRSKEQVRELVPIDLDMLQFVGESLKILRNEIDGKAALLGFVGAPWTIATYIVEGGMTNTYTNIKSMCHTAPDVLKGLLSHLAQAISDYIIYQVNSGPSVYRYLIHGVDSFHLMCGSSGQNHISNRVVKAAGPKGHILNLGHGVLQKTPEEAVAHFFDVTRRLRYDTLFQGSVAEELHHVA
;
A
#
# COMPACT_ATOMS: atom_id res chain seq x y z
N MET A 1 -0.88 -12.29 -15.35
CA MET A 1 -0.22 -11.44 -14.33
C MET A 1 -0.10 -10.04 -14.92
N MET A 2 -0.77 -9.03 -14.35
CA MET A 2 -0.79 -7.64 -14.86
C MET A 2 0.11 -6.75 -13.99
N ARG A 3 1.41 -6.72 -14.28
CA ARG A 3 2.38 -5.77 -13.70
C ARG A 3 3.06 -5.05 -14.86
N GLN A 4 3.07 -3.71 -14.86
CA GLN A 4 3.63 -2.92 -15.97
C GLN A 4 5.14 -3.12 -16.10
N ALA A 5 5.89 -3.05 -14.99
CA ALA A 5 7.30 -3.41 -14.93
C ALA A 5 7.46 -4.77 -14.25
N GLY A 6 8.31 -5.64 -14.79
CA GLY A 6 8.62 -6.91 -14.13
C GLY A 6 9.08 -8.03 -15.03
N ARG A 7 8.92 -9.26 -14.52
CA ARG A 7 9.56 -10.49 -15.03
C ARG A 7 9.25 -10.85 -16.48
N TYR A 8 8.26 -10.22 -17.13
CA TYR A 8 7.98 -10.47 -18.55
C TYR A 8 8.95 -9.74 -19.49
N MET A 9 9.61 -8.66 -19.04
CA MET A 9 10.54 -7.89 -19.85
C MET A 9 11.97 -8.45 -19.74
N ALA A 10 12.63 -8.65 -20.88
CA ALA A 10 14.02 -9.13 -20.92
C ALA A 10 14.99 -8.15 -20.21
N GLU A 11 14.76 -6.84 -20.34
CA GLU A 11 15.55 -5.79 -19.69
C GLU A 11 15.46 -5.87 -18.16
N TYR A 12 14.23 -6.03 -17.62
CA TYR A 12 14.04 -6.26 -16.19
C TYR A 12 14.74 -7.53 -15.72
N GLN A 13 14.64 -8.64 -16.47
CA GLN A 13 15.30 -9.89 -16.11
C GLN A 13 16.83 -9.74 -16.09
N ALA A 14 17.41 -9.02 -17.05
CA ALA A 14 18.85 -8.74 -17.08
C ALA A 14 19.28 -7.87 -15.89
N LEU A 15 18.51 -6.84 -15.56
CA LEU A 15 18.76 -6.01 -14.37
C LEU A 15 18.64 -6.82 -13.08
N ALA A 16 17.61 -7.66 -12.96
CA ALA A 16 17.39 -8.53 -11.81
C ALA A 16 18.50 -9.58 -11.61
N LYS A 17 19.18 -10.00 -12.69
CA LYS A 17 20.36 -10.87 -12.58
C LYS A 17 21.58 -10.14 -12.01
N ARG A 18 21.73 -8.84 -12.31
CA ARG A 18 22.81 -7.99 -11.77
C ARG A 18 22.54 -7.54 -10.35
N HIS A 19 21.28 -7.28 -10.02
CA HIS A 19 20.80 -6.88 -8.69
C HIS A 19 19.80 -7.93 -8.18
N PRO A 20 20.28 -9.07 -7.66
CA PRO A 20 19.42 -10.19 -7.29
C PRO A 20 18.45 -9.85 -6.15
N SER A 21 18.87 -8.98 -5.23
CA SER A 21 18.05 -8.54 -4.12
C SER A 21 16.85 -7.73 -4.61
N PHE A 22 15.65 -8.14 -4.22
CA PHE A 22 14.44 -7.37 -4.50
C PHE A 22 14.37 -6.10 -3.64
N ARG A 23 14.84 -6.16 -2.38
CA ARG A 23 14.91 -4.95 -1.52
C ARG A 23 15.82 -3.91 -2.13
N GLU A 24 17.01 -4.30 -2.60
CA GLU A 24 17.94 -3.37 -3.28
C GLU A 24 17.24 -2.66 -4.45
N ARG A 25 16.55 -3.41 -5.31
CA ARG A 25 15.86 -2.84 -6.48
C ARG A 25 14.66 -1.96 -6.13
N SER A 26 14.07 -2.13 -4.95
CA SER A 26 12.89 -1.37 -4.48
C SER A 26 13.22 -0.28 -3.46
N GLU A 27 14.49 -0.16 -3.05
CA GLU A 27 14.98 0.81 -2.08
C GLU A 27 16.16 1.66 -2.61
N ASN A 28 16.64 1.40 -3.84
CA ASN A 28 17.65 2.21 -4.52
C ASN A 28 17.01 3.10 -5.59
N THR A 29 17.17 4.41 -5.46
CA THR A 29 16.58 5.43 -6.35
C THR A 29 16.85 5.17 -7.84
N ASP A 30 18.10 4.89 -8.23
CA ASP A 30 18.46 4.68 -9.64
C ASP A 30 17.79 3.42 -10.22
N LEU A 31 17.75 2.34 -9.43
CA LEU A 31 17.12 1.09 -9.85
C LEU A 31 15.60 1.23 -9.94
N ILE A 32 14.98 1.93 -8.99
CA ILE A 32 13.53 2.22 -9.00
C ILE A 32 13.17 3.00 -10.26
N VAL A 33 13.89 4.09 -10.54
CA VAL A 33 13.65 4.94 -11.71
C VAL A 33 13.81 4.14 -12.99
N GLU A 34 14.91 3.40 -13.14
CA GLU A 34 15.20 2.61 -14.33
C GLU A 34 14.12 1.54 -14.58
N ILE A 35 13.78 0.76 -13.56
CA ILE A 35 12.75 -0.29 -13.69
C ILE A 35 11.39 0.31 -14.02
N THR A 36 11.03 1.45 -13.40
CA THR A 36 9.75 2.11 -13.64
C THR A 36 9.64 2.65 -15.08
N LEU A 37 10.74 3.15 -15.65
CA LEU A 37 10.75 3.72 -17.00
C LEU A 37 10.82 2.68 -18.12
N GLN A 38 11.20 1.43 -17.85
CA GLN A 38 11.23 0.36 -18.87
C GLN A 38 9.92 0.22 -19.67
N PRO A 39 8.75 -0.03 -19.04
CA PRO A 39 7.49 -0.11 -19.78
C PRO A 39 7.08 1.24 -20.39
N TRP A 40 7.46 2.35 -19.76
CA TRP A 40 7.22 3.69 -20.30
C TRP A 40 7.91 3.90 -21.64
N ARG A 41 9.21 3.58 -21.73
CA ARG A 41 10.01 3.68 -22.95
C ARG A 41 9.54 2.69 -24.03
N ALA A 42 9.13 1.49 -23.63
CA ALA A 42 8.73 0.45 -24.57
C ALA A 42 7.33 0.67 -25.18
N PHE A 43 6.38 1.22 -24.42
CA PHE A 43 4.96 1.22 -24.80
C PHE A 43 4.24 2.56 -24.65
N ALA A 44 4.86 3.55 -24.01
CA ALA A 44 4.27 4.87 -23.74
C ALA A 44 2.82 4.83 -23.19
N PRO A 45 2.52 4.04 -22.12
CA PRO A 45 1.18 3.96 -21.54
C PRO A 45 0.74 5.29 -20.91
N ASP A 46 -0.57 5.52 -20.84
CA ASP A 46 -1.15 6.73 -20.22
C ASP A 46 -0.89 6.86 -18.71
N GLY A 47 -0.40 5.80 -18.06
CA GLY A 47 -0.07 5.77 -16.64
C GLY A 47 1.17 4.94 -16.37
N VAL A 48 2.09 5.50 -15.60
CA VAL A 48 3.34 4.88 -15.15
C VAL A 48 3.28 4.73 -13.63
N ILE A 49 3.45 3.51 -13.12
CA ILE A 49 3.41 3.24 -11.68
C ILE A 49 4.81 3.07 -11.09
N LEU A 50 5.05 3.71 -9.94
CA LEU A 50 6.27 3.55 -9.17
C LEU A 50 6.57 2.06 -8.91
N PHE A 51 7.79 1.63 -9.25
CA PHE A 51 8.29 0.34 -8.81
C PHE A 51 8.63 0.38 -7.31
N SER A 52 7.81 -0.24 -6.48
CA SER A 52 7.99 -0.32 -5.04
C SER A 52 7.34 -1.58 -4.47
N ASP A 53 7.66 -1.92 -3.23
CA ASP A 53 7.01 -3.01 -2.49
C ASP A 53 5.92 -2.45 -1.56
N ILE A 54 4.84 -3.21 -1.35
CA ILE A 54 3.80 -2.77 -0.40
C ILE A 54 4.32 -2.74 1.05
N LEU A 55 5.35 -3.53 1.36
CA LEU A 55 5.94 -3.64 2.69
C LEU A 55 7.09 -2.65 2.91
N THR A 56 7.45 -1.83 1.91
CA THR A 56 8.49 -0.79 2.03
C THR A 56 8.33 0.09 3.29
N PRO A 57 7.12 0.48 3.74
CA PRO A 57 6.95 1.29 4.96
C PRO A 57 7.16 0.55 6.28
N LEU A 58 7.26 -0.79 6.29
CA LEU A 58 7.28 -1.57 7.54
C LEU A 58 8.46 -1.22 8.47
N PRO A 59 9.71 -1.12 7.99
CA PRO A 59 10.83 -0.75 8.85
C PRO A 59 10.65 0.65 9.46
N ALA A 60 10.03 1.57 8.71
CA ALA A 60 9.77 2.94 9.16
C ALA A 60 8.72 3.05 10.27
N ILE A 61 7.93 1.99 10.52
CA ILE A 61 6.99 1.91 11.66
C ILE A 61 7.49 0.94 12.74
N GLY A 62 8.76 0.53 12.69
CA GLY A 62 9.37 -0.36 13.68
C GLY A 62 9.13 -1.85 13.43
N VAL A 63 8.70 -2.25 12.23
CA VAL A 63 8.50 -3.66 11.86
C VAL A 63 9.54 -4.09 10.84
N PRO A 64 10.72 -4.60 11.26
CA PRO A 64 11.71 -5.09 10.33
C PRO A 64 11.21 -6.37 9.62
N PHE A 65 11.58 -6.50 8.36
CA PHE A 65 11.31 -7.69 7.57
C PHE A 65 12.46 -8.00 6.62
N ASP A 66 12.59 -9.27 6.29
CA ASP A 66 13.55 -9.78 5.31
C ASP A 66 12.80 -10.38 4.12
N ILE A 67 13.49 -10.51 2.98
CA ILE A 67 12.95 -11.24 1.82
C ILE A 67 13.78 -12.51 1.63
N SER A 68 13.14 -13.65 1.83
CA SER A 68 13.70 -14.97 1.53
C SER A 68 13.41 -15.37 0.08
N ASP A 69 14.39 -15.94 -0.61
CA ASP A 69 14.23 -16.42 -2.00
C ASP A 69 13.13 -17.47 -2.15
N SER A 70 12.90 -18.29 -1.12
CA SER A 70 11.90 -19.37 -1.17
C SER A 70 10.57 -19.01 -0.51
N LYS A 71 10.58 -18.15 0.52
CA LYS A 71 9.40 -17.83 1.33
C LYS A 71 8.80 -16.46 1.08
N GLY A 72 9.50 -15.60 0.33
CA GLY A 72 9.11 -14.20 0.17
C GLY A 72 9.36 -13.41 1.46
N PRO A 73 8.55 -12.38 1.78
CA PRO A 73 8.73 -11.57 2.98
C PRO A 73 8.56 -12.39 4.25
N VAL A 74 9.46 -12.19 5.20
CA VAL A 74 9.48 -12.83 6.52
C VAL A 74 9.59 -11.76 7.59
N ILE A 75 8.64 -11.73 8.51
CA ILE A 75 8.62 -10.84 9.67
C ILE A 75 8.90 -11.69 10.91
N GLN A 76 10.05 -11.45 11.54
CA GLN A 76 10.55 -12.29 12.64
C GLN A 76 9.70 -12.17 13.92
N SER A 77 9.09 -10.99 14.14
CA SER A 77 8.28 -10.69 15.32
C SER A 77 6.86 -10.27 14.90
N PRO A 78 5.96 -11.23 14.59
CA PRO A 78 4.58 -10.93 14.23
C PRO A 78 3.82 -10.23 15.37
N VAL A 79 2.97 -9.26 15.03
CA VAL A 79 2.18 -8.48 16.01
C VAL A 79 0.84 -9.18 16.28
N ARG A 80 0.64 -9.66 17.51
CA ARG A 80 -0.54 -10.42 17.93
C ARG A 80 -1.07 -10.05 19.32
N SER A 81 -0.40 -9.17 20.06
CA SER A 81 -0.82 -8.68 21.39
C SER A 81 -0.97 -7.16 21.46
N LYS A 82 -1.62 -6.65 22.53
CA LYS A 82 -1.76 -5.20 22.76
C LYS A 82 -0.40 -4.54 23.00
N GLU A 83 0.52 -5.25 23.64
CA GLU A 83 1.87 -4.78 23.97
C GLU A 83 2.68 -4.57 22.68
N GLN A 84 2.67 -5.55 21.77
CA GLN A 84 3.35 -5.43 20.48
C GLN A 84 2.78 -4.31 19.61
N VAL A 85 1.47 -4.04 19.69
CA VAL A 85 0.87 -2.88 19.00
C VAL A 85 1.39 -1.54 19.57
N ARG A 86 1.68 -1.48 20.88
CA ARG A 86 2.25 -0.28 21.52
C ARG A 86 3.73 -0.06 21.19
N GLU A 87 4.43 -1.09 20.73
CA GLU A 87 5.83 -1.00 20.30
C GLU A 87 5.97 -0.39 18.89
N LEU A 88 4.88 -0.32 18.12
CA LEU A 88 4.86 0.34 16.81
C LEU A 88 5.12 1.84 16.97
N VAL A 89 5.96 2.39 16.10
CA VAL A 89 6.34 3.81 16.13
C VAL A 89 5.65 4.57 14.99
N PRO A 90 5.41 5.89 15.14
CA PRO A 90 5.00 6.73 14.02
C PRO A 90 5.94 6.54 12.83
N ILE A 91 5.40 6.64 11.61
CA ILE A 91 6.19 6.40 10.40
C ILE A 91 7.33 7.42 10.29
N ASP A 92 8.56 6.92 10.23
CA ASP A 92 9.75 7.72 9.94
C ASP A 92 9.89 7.92 8.42
N LEU A 93 9.44 9.08 7.93
CA LEU A 93 9.50 9.40 6.50
C LEU A 93 10.93 9.66 6.01
N ASP A 94 11.89 9.94 6.89
CA ASP A 94 13.29 10.13 6.49
C ASP A 94 13.91 8.81 6.01
N MET A 95 13.44 7.68 6.54
CA MET A 95 13.79 6.35 6.04
C MET A 95 13.25 6.07 4.62
N LEU A 96 12.36 6.92 4.09
CA LEU A 96 11.66 6.75 2.81
C LEU A 96 12.04 7.85 1.79
N GLN A 97 13.16 8.53 1.99
CA GLN A 97 13.65 9.60 1.10
C GLN A 97 13.82 9.13 -0.35
N PHE A 98 14.33 7.92 -0.56
CA PHE A 98 14.51 7.31 -1.90
C PHE A 98 13.20 7.22 -2.71
N VAL A 99 12.04 7.08 -2.04
CA VAL A 99 10.73 7.06 -2.69
C VAL A 99 10.40 8.44 -3.25
N GLY A 100 10.58 9.47 -2.42
CA GLY A 100 10.29 10.85 -2.80
C GLY A 100 11.21 11.34 -3.92
N GLU A 101 12.50 11.00 -3.83
CA GLU A 101 13.48 11.27 -4.89
C GLU A 101 13.13 10.58 -6.21
N SER A 102 12.79 9.29 -6.16
CA SER A 102 12.37 8.53 -7.34
C SER A 102 11.15 9.17 -8.01
N LEU A 103 10.14 9.57 -7.23
CA LEU A 103 8.94 10.23 -7.77
C LEU A 103 9.26 11.57 -8.43
N LYS A 104 10.22 12.35 -7.90
CA LYS A 104 10.68 13.61 -8.52
C LYS A 104 11.33 13.37 -9.88
N ILE A 105 12.26 12.41 -9.94
CA ILE A 105 12.99 12.07 -11.17
C ILE A 105 12.01 11.55 -12.21
N LEU A 106 11.17 10.59 -11.85
CA LEU A 106 10.16 10.00 -12.75
C LEU A 106 9.21 11.05 -13.32
N ARG A 107 8.81 12.04 -12.52
CA ARG A 107 7.95 13.11 -12.99
C ARG A 107 8.60 13.93 -14.11
N ASN A 108 9.88 14.23 -13.96
CA ASN A 108 10.65 14.96 -14.97
C ASN A 108 10.85 14.12 -16.24
N GLU A 109 11.17 12.83 -16.08
CA GLU A 109 11.38 11.89 -17.20
C GLU A 109 10.11 11.64 -18.03
N ILE A 110 8.94 11.59 -17.37
CA ILE A 110 7.64 11.43 -18.03
C ILE A 110 7.20 12.73 -18.73
N ASP A 111 7.66 13.89 -18.26
CA ASP A 111 7.40 15.20 -18.86
C ASP A 111 5.90 15.47 -19.14
N GLY A 112 5.04 15.06 -18.20
CA GLY A 112 3.59 15.24 -18.30
C GLY A 112 2.87 14.39 -19.35
N LYS A 113 3.57 13.51 -20.08
CA LYS A 113 2.99 12.67 -21.15
C LYS A 113 2.15 11.51 -20.64
N ALA A 114 2.30 11.15 -19.36
CA ALA A 114 1.51 10.15 -18.67
C ALA A 114 1.22 10.57 -17.23
N ALA A 115 0.20 9.95 -16.62
CA ALA A 115 -0.02 10.04 -15.19
C ALA A 115 1.08 9.27 -14.44
N LEU A 116 1.61 9.84 -13.36
CA LEU A 116 2.52 9.12 -12.46
C LEU A 116 1.72 8.59 -11.27
N LEU A 117 1.80 7.29 -11.01
CA LEU A 117 1.05 6.63 -9.96
C LEU A 117 1.97 6.29 -8.78
N GLY A 118 1.61 6.81 -7.61
CA GLY A 118 2.14 6.33 -6.33
C GLY A 118 1.57 4.94 -6.00
N PHE A 119 2.24 4.23 -5.12
CA PHE A 119 1.88 2.85 -4.77
C PHE A 119 1.93 2.64 -3.27
N VAL A 120 0.85 2.10 -2.70
CA VAL A 120 0.75 1.74 -1.29
C VAL A 120 -0.08 0.47 -1.10
N GLY A 121 0.25 -0.31 -0.07
CA GLY A 121 -0.62 -1.39 0.40
C GLY A 121 -1.79 -0.85 1.22
N ALA A 122 -2.95 -1.51 1.16
CA ALA A 122 -4.06 -1.21 2.05
C ALA A 122 -3.71 -1.63 3.49
N PRO A 123 -4.19 -0.90 4.54
CA PRO A 123 -3.88 -1.24 5.93
C PRO A 123 -4.19 -2.69 6.30
N TRP A 124 -5.29 -3.23 5.79
CA TRP A 124 -5.64 -4.63 6.00
C TRP A 124 -4.60 -5.58 5.40
N THR A 125 -4.19 -5.35 4.14
CA THR A 125 -3.18 -6.18 3.48
C THR A 125 -1.88 -6.17 4.28
N ILE A 126 -1.42 -5.00 4.69
CA ILE A 126 -0.20 -4.86 5.50
C ILE A 126 -0.36 -5.59 6.83
N ALA A 127 -1.50 -5.44 7.51
CA ALA A 127 -1.80 -6.18 8.73
C ALA A 127 -1.73 -7.70 8.53
N THR A 128 -2.19 -8.24 7.39
CA THR A 128 -2.07 -9.69 7.13
C THR A 128 -0.61 -10.14 7.16
N TYR A 129 0.32 -9.41 6.54
CA TYR A 129 1.74 -9.77 6.58
C TYR A 129 2.29 -9.69 8.00
N ILE A 130 2.03 -8.59 8.71
CA ILE A 130 2.51 -8.35 10.08
C ILE A 130 2.01 -9.44 11.03
N VAL A 131 0.73 -9.79 10.98
CA VAL A 131 0.12 -10.77 11.90
C VAL A 131 0.53 -12.19 11.56
N GLU A 132 0.62 -12.53 10.27
CA GLU A 132 0.95 -13.88 9.82
C GLU A 132 2.45 -14.17 9.87
N GLY A 133 3.29 -13.12 9.80
CA GLY A 133 4.74 -13.23 9.76
C GLY A 133 5.32 -13.41 8.35
N GLY A 134 4.49 -13.29 7.31
CA GLY A 134 4.89 -13.49 5.92
C GLY A 134 3.73 -13.83 5.00
N MET A 135 4.03 -14.43 3.84
CA MET A 135 2.99 -14.86 2.88
C MET A 135 2.20 -16.05 3.41
N THR A 136 0.88 -16.01 3.25
CA THR A 136 -0.02 -17.12 3.55
C THR A 136 -1.27 -17.07 2.67
N ASN A 137 -1.88 -18.23 2.45
CA ASN A 137 -3.16 -18.37 1.75
C ASN A 137 -4.33 -18.70 2.70
N THR A 138 -4.04 -19.04 3.97
CA THR A 138 -5.06 -19.41 4.95
C THR A 138 -5.50 -18.24 5.81
N TYR A 139 -4.60 -17.28 6.06
CA TYR A 139 -4.80 -16.12 6.91
C TYR A 139 -5.36 -16.49 8.30
N THR A 140 -4.87 -17.61 8.85
CA THR A 140 -5.43 -18.26 10.05
C THR A 140 -5.34 -17.34 11.27
N ASN A 141 -4.20 -16.68 11.48
CA ASN A 141 -3.96 -15.90 12.70
C ASN A 141 -4.80 -14.62 12.69
N ILE A 142 -4.79 -13.88 11.58
CA ILE A 142 -5.52 -12.61 11.50
C ILE A 142 -7.04 -12.83 11.50
N LYS A 143 -7.54 -13.90 10.86
CA LYS A 143 -8.96 -14.29 10.95
C LYS A 143 -9.34 -14.63 12.39
N SER A 144 -8.50 -15.40 13.09
CA SER A 144 -8.74 -15.74 14.49
C SER A 144 -8.78 -14.48 15.37
N MET A 145 -7.88 -13.51 15.12
CA MET A 145 -7.84 -12.23 15.86
C MET A 145 -9.13 -11.41 15.70
N CYS A 146 -9.85 -11.52 14.58
CA CYS A 146 -11.14 -10.83 14.42
C CYS A 146 -12.18 -11.25 15.47
N HIS A 147 -12.08 -12.46 16.01
CA HIS A 147 -13.00 -12.97 17.04
C HIS A 147 -12.38 -12.98 18.44
N THR A 148 -11.09 -13.31 18.52
CA THR A 148 -10.40 -13.55 19.80
C THR A 148 -9.75 -12.29 20.39
N ALA A 149 -9.37 -11.34 19.54
CA ALA A 149 -8.66 -10.12 19.95
C ALA A 149 -9.02 -8.89 19.08
N PRO A 150 -10.31 -8.56 18.92
CA PRO A 150 -10.76 -7.49 18.02
C PRO A 150 -10.15 -6.12 18.35
N ASP A 151 -9.92 -5.81 19.64
CA ASP A 151 -9.27 -4.57 20.07
C ASP A 151 -7.82 -4.47 19.59
N VAL A 152 -7.06 -5.58 19.63
CA VAL A 152 -5.66 -5.61 19.18
C VAL A 152 -5.61 -5.32 17.69
N LEU A 153 -6.44 -6.01 16.92
CA LEU A 153 -6.51 -5.83 15.48
C LEU A 153 -6.98 -4.42 15.11
N LYS A 154 -7.96 -3.86 15.83
CA LYS A 154 -8.39 -2.46 15.64
C LYS A 154 -7.25 -1.47 15.92
N GLY A 155 -6.48 -1.69 16.98
CA GLY A 155 -5.31 -0.88 17.31
C GLY A 155 -4.26 -0.91 16.20
N LEU A 156 -3.89 -2.11 15.75
CA LEU A 156 -2.95 -2.31 14.62
C LEU A 156 -3.43 -1.60 13.36
N LEU A 157 -4.68 -1.82 12.96
CA LEU A 157 -5.23 -1.23 11.73
C LEU A 157 -5.35 0.29 11.82
N SER A 158 -5.65 0.84 12.99
CA SER A 158 -5.71 2.28 13.20
C SER A 158 -4.31 2.91 13.06
N HIS A 159 -3.29 2.27 13.62
CA HIS A 159 -1.90 2.68 13.46
C HIS A 159 -1.45 2.62 11.99
N LEU A 160 -1.70 1.50 11.30
CA LEU A 160 -1.37 1.34 9.88
C LEU A 160 -2.11 2.34 9.00
N ALA A 161 -3.37 2.66 9.32
CA ALA A 161 -4.14 3.68 8.60
C ALA A 161 -3.50 5.07 8.73
N GLN A 162 -2.98 5.44 9.90
CA GLN A 162 -2.18 6.67 10.07
C GLN A 162 -0.95 6.61 9.17
N ALA A 163 -0.10 5.60 9.37
CA ALA A 163 1.20 5.52 8.73
C ALA A 163 1.08 5.55 7.20
N ILE A 164 0.12 4.79 6.64
CA ILE A 164 -0.14 4.76 5.20
C ILE A 164 -0.70 6.12 4.73
N SER A 165 -1.53 6.79 5.52
CA SER A 165 -2.02 8.13 5.18
C SER A 165 -0.89 9.15 5.10
N ASP A 166 -0.01 9.15 6.10
CA ASP A 166 1.14 10.06 6.15
C ASP A 166 2.12 9.75 5.00
N TYR A 167 2.30 8.47 4.68
CA TYR A 167 3.11 8.05 3.54
C TYR A 167 2.52 8.45 2.18
N ILE A 168 1.19 8.35 2.01
CA ILE A 168 0.50 8.87 0.83
C ILE A 168 0.72 10.38 0.71
N ILE A 169 0.50 11.13 1.79
CA ILE A 169 0.70 12.58 1.80
C ILE A 169 2.16 12.93 1.45
N TYR A 170 3.12 12.19 1.99
CA TYR A 170 4.53 12.31 1.64
C TYR A 170 4.80 12.09 0.15
N GLN A 171 4.27 11.02 -0.44
CA GLN A 171 4.38 10.78 -1.89
C GLN A 171 3.73 11.90 -2.71
N VAL A 172 2.59 12.46 -2.26
CA VAL A 172 1.91 13.59 -2.93
C VAL A 172 2.80 14.81 -2.92
N ASN A 173 3.35 15.13 -1.75
CA ASN A 173 4.16 16.33 -1.54
C ASN A 173 5.54 16.21 -2.19
N SER A 174 5.98 15.00 -2.47
CA SER A 174 7.27 14.76 -3.11
C SER A 174 7.32 15.22 -4.57
N GLY A 175 6.21 15.55 -5.23
CA GLY A 175 6.29 16.22 -6.52
C GLY A 175 5.06 17.02 -6.98
N PRO A 176 5.21 17.80 -8.06
CA PRO A 176 4.17 18.72 -8.48
C PRO A 176 2.99 18.01 -9.18
N SER A 177 1.90 17.91 -8.43
CA SER A 177 0.49 18.00 -8.88
C SER A 177 -0.19 16.93 -9.73
N VAL A 178 0.42 15.80 -10.13
CA VAL A 178 -0.30 14.76 -10.91
C VAL A 178 -0.05 13.34 -10.39
N TYR A 179 -0.46 13.09 -9.14
CA TYR A 179 -0.45 11.74 -8.57
C TYR A 179 -1.86 11.17 -8.52
N ARG A 180 -2.02 9.95 -9.02
CA ARG A 180 -3.11 9.04 -8.64
C ARG A 180 -2.49 7.92 -7.80
N TYR A 181 -3.19 7.44 -6.78
CA TYR A 181 -2.67 6.36 -5.94
C TYR A 181 -3.22 5.02 -6.37
N LEU A 182 -2.38 4.02 -6.50
CA LEU A 182 -2.83 2.64 -6.52
C LEU A 182 -2.81 2.08 -5.09
N ILE A 183 -3.98 1.86 -4.50
CA ILE A 183 -4.11 1.20 -3.20
C ILE A 183 -4.33 -0.30 -3.46
N HIS A 184 -3.35 -1.11 -3.06
CA HIS A 184 -3.31 -2.54 -3.36
C HIS A 184 -3.90 -3.39 -2.23
N GLY A 185 -4.74 -4.37 -2.58
CA GLY A 185 -5.11 -5.46 -1.67
C GLY A 185 -6.31 -5.19 -0.76
N VAL A 186 -7.24 -4.33 -1.19
CA VAL A 186 -8.47 -3.97 -0.46
C VAL A 186 -9.44 -5.16 -0.26
N ASP A 187 -9.08 -6.35 -0.74
CA ASP A 187 -9.98 -7.45 -1.09
C ASP A 187 -10.41 -8.38 0.05
N SER A 188 -10.21 -8.06 1.33
CA SER A 188 -10.53 -9.06 2.37
C SER A 188 -10.96 -8.53 3.73
N PHE A 189 -11.01 -7.21 3.94
CA PHE A 189 -11.31 -6.68 5.27
C PHE A 189 -12.79 -6.80 5.64
N HIS A 190 -13.69 -6.51 4.70
CA HIS A 190 -15.13 -6.57 4.93
C HIS A 190 -15.67 -7.99 4.90
N LEU A 191 -15.08 -8.84 4.05
CA LEU A 191 -15.44 -10.24 3.88
C LEU A 191 -15.32 -11.07 5.16
N MET A 192 -14.49 -10.64 6.12
CA MET A 192 -14.10 -11.53 7.23
C MET A 192 -14.39 -11.00 8.64
N CYS A 193 -14.58 -9.68 8.84
CA CYS A 193 -14.62 -9.12 10.21
C CYS A 193 -15.80 -8.16 10.49
N GLY A 194 -16.76 -8.00 9.56
CA GLY A 194 -18.00 -7.24 9.79
C GLY A 194 -17.85 -5.70 9.74
N SER A 195 -19.00 -5.02 9.63
CA SER A 195 -19.13 -3.64 9.12
C SER A 195 -18.80 -2.49 10.10
N SER A 196 -18.72 -2.73 11.41
CA SER A 196 -18.93 -1.67 12.41
C SER A 196 -17.72 -0.78 12.76
N GLY A 197 -16.50 -1.13 12.35
CA GLY A 197 -15.27 -0.35 12.68
C GLY A 197 -14.56 0.24 11.46
N GLN A 198 -15.15 0.11 10.27
CA GLN A 198 -14.39 -0.17 9.05
C GLN A 198 -14.32 0.99 8.07
N ASN A 199 -15.41 1.78 8.00
CA ASN A 199 -15.48 2.94 7.13
C ASN A 199 -14.44 3.99 7.49
N HIS A 200 -14.11 4.17 8.78
CA HIS A 200 -13.15 5.19 9.21
C HIS A 200 -11.73 4.93 8.71
N ILE A 201 -11.25 3.68 8.74
CA ILE A 201 -9.90 3.31 8.30
C ILE A 201 -9.74 3.51 6.79
N SER A 202 -10.66 2.98 6.00
CA SER A 202 -10.63 3.13 4.54
C SER A 202 -10.83 4.59 4.12
N ASN A 203 -11.76 5.30 4.75
CA ASN A 203 -12.00 6.72 4.46
C ASN A 203 -10.78 7.57 4.78
N ARG A 204 -10.03 7.26 5.86
CA ARG A 204 -8.83 8.01 6.22
C ARG A 204 -7.76 7.92 5.13
N VAL A 205 -7.42 6.71 4.68
CA VAL A 205 -6.41 6.47 3.64
C VAL A 205 -6.84 7.12 2.31
N VAL A 206 -8.13 7.01 1.98
CA VAL A 206 -8.69 7.63 0.77
C VAL A 206 -8.67 9.16 0.85
N LYS A 207 -9.00 9.75 2.00
CA LYS A 207 -8.90 11.19 2.24
C LYS A 207 -7.45 11.67 2.08
N ALA A 208 -6.49 10.91 2.59
CA ALA A 208 -5.06 11.24 2.47
C ALA A 208 -4.57 11.29 1.01
N ALA A 209 -5.16 10.48 0.11
CA ALA A 209 -4.87 10.51 -1.32
C ALA A 209 -5.32 11.80 -2.03
N GLY A 210 -6.12 12.64 -1.35
CA GLY A 210 -6.55 13.93 -1.86
C GLY A 210 -7.64 13.85 -2.95
N PRO A 211 -8.06 15.00 -3.50
CA PRO A 211 -9.19 15.11 -4.41
C PRO A 211 -8.89 14.68 -5.85
N LYS A 212 -7.62 14.36 -6.17
CA LYS A 212 -7.18 14.11 -7.55
C LYS A 212 -7.50 12.68 -8.06
N GLY A 213 -8.10 11.85 -7.21
CA GLY A 213 -8.55 10.50 -7.52
C GLY A 213 -7.52 9.42 -7.17
N HIS A 214 -8.02 8.25 -6.78
CA HIS A 214 -7.23 7.05 -6.55
C HIS A 214 -7.76 5.88 -7.41
N ILE A 215 -6.92 4.87 -7.60
CA ILE A 215 -7.25 3.58 -8.20
C ILE A 215 -7.18 2.55 -7.08
N LEU A 216 -8.29 1.89 -6.81
CA LEU A 216 -8.31 0.73 -5.92
C LEU A 216 -8.06 -0.51 -6.77
N ASN A 217 -7.03 -1.28 -6.41
CA ASN A 217 -6.69 -2.50 -7.13
C ASN A 217 -6.82 -3.73 -6.24
N LEU A 218 -7.52 -4.72 -6.79
CA LEU A 218 -7.62 -6.05 -6.24
C LEU A 218 -6.38 -6.81 -6.68
N GLY A 219 -5.41 -6.95 -5.79
CA GLY A 219 -4.04 -7.31 -6.15
C GLY A 219 -3.89 -8.56 -7.00
N HIS A 220 -4.65 -9.61 -6.68
CA HIS A 220 -4.69 -10.88 -7.42
C HIS A 220 -5.89 -10.99 -8.36
N GLY A 221 -6.69 -9.92 -8.45
CA GLY A 221 -8.04 -9.93 -9.02
C GLY A 221 -9.04 -10.69 -8.15
N VAL A 222 -10.26 -10.78 -8.65
CA VAL A 222 -11.33 -11.58 -8.06
C VAL A 222 -11.12 -13.04 -8.45
N LEU A 223 -10.91 -13.92 -7.45
CA LEU A 223 -10.80 -15.36 -7.68
C LEU A 223 -12.15 -15.93 -8.12
N GLN A 224 -12.16 -16.97 -8.95
CA GLN A 224 -13.41 -17.58 -9.46
C GLN A 224 -14.37 -18.06 -8.36
N LYS A 225 -13.85 -18.35 -7.16
CA LYS A 225 -14.64 -18.81 -6.01
C LYS A 225 -15.04 -17.69 -5.05
N THR A 226 -14.67 -16.44 -5.35
CA THR A 226 -15.06 -15.29 -4.52
C THR A 226 -16.57 -15.08 -4.63
N PRO A 227 -17.33 -15.04 -3.53
CA PRO A 227 -18.76 -14.79 -3.57
C PRO A 227 -19.10 -13.47 -4.28
N GLU A 228 -20.07 -13.50 -5.19
CA GLU A 228 -20.45 -12.31 -5.97
C GLU A 228 -20.92 -11.15 -5.10
N GLU A 229 -21.63 -11.44 -4.00
CA GLU A 229 -22.09 -10.44 -3.04
C GLU A 229 -20.93 -9.67 -2.40
N ALA A 230 -19.80 -10.33 -2.16
CA ALA A 230 -18.61 -9.70 -1.63
C ALA A 230 -17.93 -8.78 -2.66
N VAL A 231 -17.93 -9.21 -3.92
CA VAL A 231 -17.43 -8.39 -5.04
C VAL A 231 -18.32 -7.17 -5.23
N ALA A 232 -19.65 -7.35 -5.21
CA ALA A 232 -20.62 -6.27 -5.28
C ALA A 232 -20.44 -5.28 -4.13
N HIS A 233 -20.24 -5.77 -2.90
CA HIS A 233 -19.97 -4.94 -1.75
C HIS A 233 -18.67 -4.13 -1.89
N PHE A 234 -17.58 -4.73 -2.42
CA PHE A 234 -16.36 -3.98 -2.72
C PHE A 234 -16.67 -2.82 -3.68
N PHE A 235 -17.36 -3.08 -4.79
CA PHE A 235 -17.76 -2.03 -5.73
C PHE A 235 -18.67 -0.96 -5.09
N ASP A 236 -19.58 -1.36 -4.21
CA ASP A 236 -20.45 -0.42 -3.51
C ASP A 236 -19.68 0.48 -2.54
N VAL A 237 -18.77 -0.08 -1.76
CA VAL A 237 -17.89 0.72 -0.88
C VAL A 237 -17.04 1.67 -1.70
N THR A 238 -16.41 1.18 -2.77
CA THR A 238 -15.53 2.00 -3.62
C THR A 238 -16.29 3.13 -4.31
N ARG A 239 -17.51 2.88 -4.80
CA ARG A 239 -18.39 3.91 -5.41
C ARG A 239 -18.96 4.90 -4.39
N ARG A 240 -19.14 4.49 -3.13
CA ARG A 240 -19.58 5.37 -2.03
C ARG A 240 -18.48 6.33 -1.58
N LEU A 241 -17.21 6.09 -1.94
CA LEU A 241 -16.13 7.06 -1.74
C LEU A 241 -16.35 8.26 -2.67
N ARG A 242 -17.15 9.20 -2.21
CA ARG A 242 -17.48 10.44 -2.89
C ARG A 242 -16.42 11.49 -2.57
N TYR A 243 -15.47 11.68 -3.49
CA TYR A 243 -14.36 12.63 -3.33
C TYR A 243 -14.88 14.05 -3.06
N ASP A 244 -15.93 14.45 -3.75
CA ASP A 244 -16.55 15.79 -3.67
C ASP A 244 -17.14 16.11 -2.29
N THR A 245 -17.53 15.09 -1.51
CA THR A 245 -18.06 15.25 -0.14
C THR A 245 -17.05 14.89 0.95
N LEU A 246 -16.02 14.09 0.63
CA LEU A 246 -14.97 13.69 1.60
C LEU A 246 -14.05 14.86 2.00
N PHE A 247 -13.97 15.91 1.18
CA PHE A 247 -13.17 17.11 1.40
C PHE A 247 -14.02 18.35 1.76
N GLN A 248 -15.33 18.20 1.98
CA GLN A 248 -16.16 19.25 2.60
C GLN A 248 -16.06 19.13 4.12
N GLY A 249 -15.15 19.91 4.71
CA GLY A 249 -14.86 19.93 6.15
C GLY A 249 -13.35 20.00 6.37
N SER A 250 -12.90 20.96 7.17
CA SER A 250 -11.48 21.14 7.42
C SER A 250 -10.89 19.88 8.09
N VAL A 251 -9.78 19.35 7.56
CA VAL A 251 -9.05 18.23 8.17
C VAL A 251 -8.57 18.58 9.60
N ALA A 252 -8.61 19.86 9.97
CA ALA A 252 -8.14 20.38 11.24
C ALA A 252 -9.09 20.11 12.43
N GLU A 253 -10.39 19.85 12.22
CA GLU A 253 -11.36 19.81 13.34
C GLU A 253 -11.67 18.40 13.88
N GLU A 254 -11.54 17.33 13.10
CA GLU A 254 -11.87 15.96 13.56
C GLU A 254 -10.75 15.28 14.39
N LEU A 255 -9.53 15.84 14.42
CA LEU A 255 -8.38 15.25 15.13
C LEU A 255 -8.39 15.47 16.65
N HIS A 256 -9.29 16.32 17.19
CA HIS A 256 -9.32 16.64 18.62
C HIS A 256 -10.30 15.80 19.46
N HIS A 257 -11.13 14.94 18.86
CA HIS A 257 -12.22 14.25 19.57
C HIS A 257 -12.03 12.75 19.85
N VAL A 258 -10.81 12.23 19.70
CA VAL A 258 -10.48 10.88 20.18
C VAL A 258 -9.19 10.92 20.98
N ALA A 259 -9.28 11.50 22.17
CA ALA A 259 -8.33 11.33 23.27
C ALA A 259 -8.93 10.35 24.29
#